data_AF-A0A4P5UWL5-F1
#
_entry.id   AF-A0A4P5UWL5-F1
#
_cell.length_a   1.000
_cell.length_b   1.000
_cell.length_c   1.000
_cell.angle_alpha   90.00
_cell.angle_beta   90.00
_cell.angle_gamma   90.00
#
_symmetry.space_group_name_H-M   'P 1'
#
loop_
_entity.id
_entity.type
_entity.pdbx_description
1 polymer ?
#
loop_
_entity_poly.entity_id
_entity_poly.type
_entity_poly.pdbx_seq_one_letter_code
_entity_poly.pdbx_strand_id
1 'polypeptide(L)'
;MIEYVIDKVDLHSLLRAVGVLQNDEQILLVNNIDLRDYRKKQVSILVDNVKNGNIYRAPFEELTEKELENTLSHLYAFEQFLLREFMQVHQHISGGQEELKKRNSKASVNQDGIPLDIEQHLSLALQNILKQDKKNDSQDTN
;
A
#
# COMPACT_ATOMS: atom_id res chain seq x y z
N MET A 1 -9.69 -15.93 -22.45
CA MET A 1 -9.05 -15.53 -21.17
C MET A 1 -9.55 -16.36 -19.99
N ILE A 2 -8.65 -16.82 -19.11
CA ILE A 2 -8.93 -17.55 -17.88
C ILE A 2 -8.17 -16.84 -16.74
N GLU A 3 -8.84 -16.61 -15.61
CA GLU A 3 -8.21 -16.09 -14.39
C GLU A 3 -7.75 -17.25 -13.51
N TYR A 4 -6.47 -17.24 -13.14
CA TYR A 4 -5.89 -18.17 -12.16
C TYR A 4 -5.52 -17.41 -10.90
N VAL A 5 -5.62 -18.10 -9.76
CA VAL A 5 -5.20 -17.56 -8.46
C VAL A 5 -4.10 -18.46 -7.91
N ILE A 6 -2.98 -17.86 -7.52
CA ILE A 6 -1.84 -18.57 -6.93
C ILE A 6 -1.45 -17.95 -5.59
N ASP A 7 -1.04 -18.78 -4.63
CA ASP A 7 -0.45 -18.29 -3.38
C ASP A 7 0.92 -17.65 -3.66
N LYS A 8 1.24 -16.55 -2.96
CA LYS A 8 2.52 -15.85 -3.13
C LYS A 8 3.71 -16.71 -2.78
N VAL A 9 3.58 -17.61 -1.80
CA VAL A 9 4.65 -18.54 -1.40
C VAL A 9 4.91 -19.54 -2.51
N ASP A 10 3.85 -20.06 -3.12
CA ASP A 10 3.94 -20.99 -4.24
C ASP A 10 4.55 -20.30 -5.47
N LEU A 11 4.17 -19.05 -5.75
CA LEU A 11 4.76 -18.27 -6.83
C LEU A 11 6.26 -18.02 -6.61
N HIS A 12 6.69 -17.67 -5.39
CA HIS A 12 8.12 -17.51 -5.08
C HIS A 12 8.87 -18.84 -5.24
N SER A 13 8.27 -19.94 -4.77
CA SER A 13 8.86 -21.28 -4.89
C SER A 13 9.00 -21.68 -6.35
N LEU A 14 7.99 -21.40 -7.17
CA LEU A 14 8.02 -21.64 -8.61
C LEU A 14 9.13 -20.83 -9.28
N LEU A 15 9.22 -19.53 -8.99
CA LEU A 15 10.25 -18.65 -9.58
C LEU A 15 11.67 -19.06 -9.18
N ARG A 16 11.88 -19.57 -7.97
CA ARG A 16 13.16 -20.16 -7.56
C ARG A 16 13.44 -21.46 -8.31
N ALA A 17 12.45 -22.33 -8.43
CA ALA A 17 12.60 -23.60 -9.14
C ALA A 17 12.95 -23.42 -10.62
N VAL A 18 12.43 -22.38 -11.27
CA VAL A 18 12.78 -22.04 -12.66
C VAL A 18 14.03 -21.15 -12.79
N GLY A 19 14.71 -20.85 -11.69
CA GLY A 19 15.97 -20.09 -11.67
C GLY A 19 15.83 -18.59 -11.91
N VAL A 20 14.62 -18.03 -11.76
CA VAL A 20 14.36 -16.59 -11.88
C VAL A 20 14.71 -15.84 -10.59
N LEU A 21 14.56 -16.48 -9.43
CA LEU A 21 14.95 -15.95 -8.12
C LEU A 21 16.01 -16.85 -7.48
N GLN A 22 16.99 -16.23 -6.81
CA GLN A 22 17.88 -16.92 -5.88
C GLN A 22 17.14 -17.26 -4.56
N ASN A 23 17.76 -18.11 -3.72
CA ASN A 23 17.14 -18.62 -2.49
C ASN A 23 16.84 -17.53 -1.45
N ASP A 24 17.63 -16.46 -1.45
CA ASP A 24 17.53 -15.30 -0.56
C ASP A 24 16.77 -14.11 -1.17
N GLU A 25 16.49 -14.17 -2.47
CA GLU A 25 15.75 -13.12 -3.16
C GLU A 25 14.24 -13.23 -2.93
N GLN A 26 13.60 -12.06 -2.89
CA GLN A 26 12.15 -11.89 -2.83
C GLN A 26 11.70 -10.89 -3.90
N ILE A 27 10.49 -11.09 -4.40
CA ILE A 27 9.89 -10.20 -5.38
C ILE A 27 9.56 -8.86 -4.70
N LEU A 28 10.31 -7.82 -5.04
CA LEU A 28 10.07 -6.48 -4.50
C LEU A 28 8.97 -5.72 -5.27
N LEU A 29 8.96 -5.81 -6.59
CA LEU A 29 7.99 -5.12 -7.43
C LEU A 29 7.71 -5.88 -8.72
N VAL A 30 6.44 -6.20 -8.95
CA VAL A 30 5.89 -6.67 -10.22
C VAL A 30 4.74 -5.74 -10.59
N ASN A 31 4.37 -5.69 -11.87
CA ASN A 31 3.23 -4.92 -12.37
C ASN A 31 1.88 -5.52 -11.94
N ASN A 32 1.74 -5.79 -10.64
CA ASN A 32 0.60 -6.40 -9.98
C ASN A 32 0.63 -5.94 -8.50
N ILE A 33 -0.46 -5.35 -8.03
CA ILE A 33 -0.59 -4.81 -6.68
C ILE A 33 -0.83 -5.90 -5.65
N ASP A 34 -1.47 -7.00 -6.04
CA ASP A 34 -1.72 -8.12 -5.14
C ASP A 34 -0.41 -8.62 -4.58
N LEU A 35 0.64 -8.74 -5.41
CA LEU A 35 2.00 -9.07 -4.99
C LEU A 35 2.56 -8.13 -3.92
N ARG A 36 2.26 -6.82 -4.02
CA ARG A 36 2.78 -5.78 -3.11
C ARG A 36 2.00 -5.67 -1.81
N ASP A 37 0.71 -6.03 -1.78
CA ASP A 37 -0.09 -5.96 -0.56
C ASP A 37 0.27 -7.10 0.40
N TYR A 38 0.99 -6.80 1.48
CA TYR A 38 1.39 -7.78 2.50
C TYR A 38 0.20 -8.48 3.16
N ARG A 39 -1.01 -7.91 3.09
CA ARG A 39 -2.24 -8.51 3.64
C ARG A 39 -2.84 -9.56 2.71
N LYS A 40 -2.56 -9.46 1.40
CA LYS A 40 -3.02 -10.46 0.43
C LYS A 40 -2.03 -11.61 0.36
N LYS A 41 -2.55 -12.83 0.52
CA LYS A 41 -1.75 -14.06 0.40
C LYS A 41 -1.67 -14.58 -1.03
N GLN A 42 -2.59 -14.15 -1.88
CA GLN A 42 -2.78 -14.69 -3.22
C GLN A 42 -2.63 -13.59 -4.28
N VAL A 43 -2.32 -14.02 -5.49
CA VAL A 43 -2.12 -13.18 -6.68
C VAL A 43 -3.03 -13.70 -7.78
N SER A 44 -3.79 -12.80 -8.41
CA SER A 44 -4.54 -13.12 -9.62
C SER A 44 -3.67 -12.97 -10.87
N ILE A 45 -3.74 -13.95 -11.77
CA ILE A 45 -3.03 -14.01 -13.04
C ILE A 45 -4.04 -14.24 -14.16
N LEU A 46 -4.13 -13.27 -15.07
CA LEU A 46 -4.91 -13.40 -16.30
C LEU A 46 -4.07 -14.10 -17.37
N VAL A 47 -4.56 -15.25 -17.84
CA VAL A 47 -3.91 -16.04 -18.88
C VAL A 47 -4.85 -16.10 -20.08
N ASP A 48 -4.32 -15.88 -21.28
CA ASP A 48 -5.06 -16.14 -22.51
C ASP A 48 -4.48 -17.35 -23.28
N ASN A 49 -5.33 -17.98 -24.09
CA ASN A 49 -4.90 -19.13 -24.88
C ASN A 49 -3.94 -18.68 -25.98
N VAL A 50 -2.87 -19.46 -26.22
CA VAL A 50 -1.75 -19.15 -27.14
C VAL A 50 -2.20 -18.78 -28.57
N LYS A 51 -3.39 -19.21 -28.99
CA LYS A 51 -3.99 -18.88 -30.29
C LYS A 51 -4.35 -17.39 -30.46
N ASN A 52 -4.46 -16.63 -29.37
CA ASN A 52 -4.76 -15.19 -29.36
C ASN A 52 -3.52 -14.35 -29.02
N GLY A 53 -2.32 -14.86 -29.33
CA GLY A 53 -1.07 -14.17 -29.02
C GLY A 53 -1.10 -12.74 -29.56
N ASN A 54 -1.07 -11.76 -28.66
CA ASN A 54 -1.17 -10.32 -28.90
C ASN A 54 -2.55 -9.80 -29.38
N ILE A 55 -3.26 -9.17 -28.45
CA ILE A 55 -4.46 -8.34 -28.65
C ILE A 55 -4.20 -7.16 -29.60
N TYR A 56 -2.92 -6.83 -29.84
CA TYR A 56 -2.44 -5.72 -30.69
C TYR A 56 -1.85 -6.19 -32.03
N ARG A 57 -2.09 -7.43 -32.48
CA ARG A 57 -1.39 -8.00 -33.65
C ARG A 57 -1.83 -7.46 -35.00
N ALA A 58 -3.06 -6.97 -35.11
CA ALA A 58 -3.61 -6.41 -36.35
C ALA A 58 -4.42 -5.14 -36.04
N PRO A 59 -4.42 -4.13 -36.93
CA PRO A 59 -5.35 -3.02 -36.85
C PRO A 59 -6.80 -3.53 -36.87
N PHE A 60 -7.73 -2.83 -36.22
CA PHE A 60 -9.11 -3.30 -36.06
C PHE A 60 -9.82 -3.50 -37.40
N GLU A 61 -9.42 -2.74 -38.41
CA GLU A 61 -9.93 -2.80 -39.79
C GLU A 61 -9.59 -4.12 -40.49
N GLU A 62 -8.58 -4.85 -40.02
CA GLU A 62 -8.13 -6.13 -40.59
C GLU A 62 -8.74 -7.34 -39.87
N LEU A 63 -9.49 -7.13 -38.79
CA LEU A 63 -10.11 -8.20 -38.02
C LEU A 63 -11.47 -8.61 -38.59
N THR A 64 -11.76 -9.91 -38.56
CA THR A 64 -13.13 -10.39 -38.76
C THR A 64 -14.02 -9.95 -37.59
N GLU A 65 -15.34 -9.90 -37.80
CA GLU A 65 -16.31 -9.52 -36.76
C GLU A 65 -16.11 -10.31 -35.46
N LYS A 66 -15.93 -11.63 -35.56
CA LYS A 66 -15.69 -12.50 -34.40
C LYS A 66 -14.34 -12.23 -33.71
N GLU A 67 -13.30 -11.90 -34.47
CA GLU A 67 -12.00 -11.54 -33.90
C GLU A 67 -12.06 -10.18 -33.21
N LEU A 68 -12.79 -9.23 -33.78
CA LEU A 68 -13.02 -7.92 -33.20
C LEU A 68 -13.83 -8.01 -31.89
N GLU A 69 -14.92 -8.79 -31.86
CA GLU A 69 -15.70 -9.05 -30.64
C GLU A 69 -14.86 -9.66 -29.52
N ASN A 70 -14.02 -10.64 -29.85
CA ASN A 70 -13.10 -11.26 -28.88
C ASN A 70 -12.04 -10.27 -28.40
N THR A 71 -11.48 -9.47 -29.32
CA THR A 71 -10.47 -8.46 -29.02
C THR A 71 -11.04 -7.39 -28.09
N LEU A 72 -12.24 -6.88 -28.36
CA LEU A 72 -12.92 -5.91 -27.50
C LEU A 72 -13.24 -6.51 -26.13
N SER A 73 -13.74 -7.74 -26.07
CA SER A 73 -14.02 -8.44 -24.81
C SER A 73 -12.76 -8.57 -23.93
N HIS A 74 -11.62 -8.88 -24.55
CA HIS A 74 -10.33 -8.90 -23.85
C HIS A 74 -9.92 -7.51 -23.39
N LEU A 75 -9.99 -6.49 -24.25
CA LEU A 75 -9.64 -5.10 -23.89
C LEU A 75 -10.48 -4.59 -22.72
N TYR A 76 -11.79 -4.87 -22.69
CA TYR A 76 -12.64 -4.53 -21.55
C TYR A 76 -12.21 -5.25 -20.27
N ALA A 77 -11.84 -6.52 -20.34
CA ALA A 77 -11.36 -7.24 -19.17
C ALA A 77 -10.03 -6.68 -18.66
N PHE A 78 -9.12 -6.27 -19.56
CA PHE A 78 -7.89 -5.56 -19.20
C PHE A 78 -8.18 -4.20 -18.57
N GLU A 79 -9.09 -3.42 -19.13
CA GLU A 79 -9.52 -2.14 -18.57
C GLU A 79 -10.04 -2.30 -17.14
N GLN A 80 -10.95 -3.25 -16.92
CA GLN A 80 -11.50 -3.53 -15.58
C GLN A 80 -10.43 -3.98 -14.59
N PHE A 81 -9.47 -4.80 -15.04
CA PHE A 81 -8.33 -5.19 -14.23
C PHE A 81 -7.48 -3.96 -13.83
N LEU A 82 -7.07 -3.15 -14.80
CA LEU A 82 -6.25 -1.96 -14.56
C LEU A 82 -6.95 -0.91 -13.69
N LEU A 83 -8.26 -0.73 -13.85
CA LEU A 83 -9.05 0.17 -13.00
C LEU A 83 -9.05 -0.29 -11.54
N ARG A 84 -9.19 -1.60 -11.27
CA ARG A 84 -9.10 -2.15 -9.92
C ARG A 84 -7.72 -1.94 -9.31
N GLU A 85 -6.66 -2.15 -10.08
CA GLU A 85 -5.28 -1.90 -9.65
C GLU A 85 -5.08 -0.42 -9.32
N PHE A 86 -5.52 0.48 -10.20
CA PHE A 86 -5.44 1.92 -10.00
C PHE A 86 -6.17 2.37 -8.75
N MET A 87 -7.41 1.90 -8.53
CA MET A 87 -8.21 2.26 -7.37
C MET A 87 -7.54 1.84 -6.06
N GLN A 88 -6.92 0.65 -6.02
CA GLN A 88 -6.20 0.18 -4.85
C GLN A 88 -4.97 1.06 -4.55
N VAL A 89 -4.15 1.41 -5.55
CA VAL A 89 -3.04 2.36 -5.38
C VAL A 89 -3.55 3.70 -4.84
N HIS A 90 -4.61 4.22 -5.45
CA HIS A 90 -5.18 5.51 -5.08
C HIS A 90 -5.68 5.51 -3.63
N GLN A 91 -6.31 4.43 -3.16
CA GLN A 91 -6.71 4.27 -1.76
C GLN A 91 -5.52 4.32 -0.80
N HIS A 92 -4.41 3.66 -1.13
CA HIS A 92 -3.19 3.71 -0.30
C HIS A 92 -2.59 5.12 -0.24
N ILE A 93 -2.55 5.84 -1.37
CA ILE A 93 -2.08 7.24 -1.41
C ILE A 93 -2.98 8.13 -0.55
N SER A 94 -4.30 8.05 -0.75
CA SER A 94 -5.28 8.85 -0.02
C SER A 94 -5.23 8.58 1.48
N GLY A 95 -5.09 7.32 1.90
CA GLY A 95 -4.91 6.96 3.31
C GLY A 95 -3.61 7.52 3.91
N GLY A 96 -2.50 7.48 3.16
CA GLY A 96 -1.24 8.08 3.57
C GLY A 96 -1.33 9.62 3.70
N GLN A 97 -2.00 10.28 2.76
CA GLN A 97 -2.24 11.72 2.83
C GLN A 97 -3.14 12.13 4.00
N GLU A 98 -4.18 11.35 4.29
CA GLU A 98 -5.06 11.58 5.44
C GLU A 98 -4.29 11.45 6.76
N GLU A 99 -3.44 10.43 6.88
CA GLU A 99 -2.59 10.23 8.06
C GLU A 99 -1.56 11.35 8.23
N LEU A 100 -0.92 11.80 7.13
CA LEU A 100 -0.04 12.98 7.16
C LEU A 100 -0.78 14.23 7.63
N LYS A 101 -2.00 14.47 7.13
CA LYS A 101 -2.84 15.59 7.60
C LYS A 101 -3.18 15.45 9.08
N LYS A 102 -3.55 14.26 9.55
CA LYS A 102 -3.83 13.97 10.97
C LYS A 102 -2.62 14.27 11.85
N ARG A 103 -1.42 13.84 11.45
CA ARG A 103 -0.17 14.11 12.18
C ARG A 103 0.19 15.58 12.18
N ASN A 104 0.08 16.26 11.04
CA ASN A 104 0.32 17.70 10.94
C ASN A 104 -0.71 18.51 11.73
N SER A 105 -1.97 18.05 11.83
CA SER A 105 -2.99 18.70 12.65
C SER A 105 -2.86 18.43 14.15
N LYS A 106 -2.20 17.33 14.53
CA LYS A 106 -1.94 16.96 15.94
C LYS A 106 -0.62 17.51 16.46
N ALA A 107 0.30 17.91 15.59
CA ALA A 107 1.59 18.48 15.95
C ALA A 107 1.57 20.00 15.78
N SER A 108 0.97 20.71 16.72
CA SER A 108 1.49 22.04 17.03
C SER A 108 2.75 21.80 17.87
N VAL A 109 3.92 22.00 17.26
CA VAL A 109 5.23 21.82 17.88
C VAL A 109 5.79 23.20 18.25
N ASN A 110 6.47 23.29 19.39
CA ASN A 110 7.15 24.52 19.81
C ASN A 110 8.47 24.73 19.03
N GLN A 111 9.23 25.80 19.35
CA GLN A 111 10.47 26.15 18.64
C GLN A 111 11.55 25.06 18.72
N ASP A 112 11.49 24.18 19.71
CA ASP A 112 12.41 23.06 19.92
C ASP A 112 11.89 21.73 19.34
N GLY A 113 10.78 21.75 18.60
CA GLY A 113 10.20 20.56 17.97
C GLY A 113 9.47 19.64 18.94
N ILE A 114 9.16 20.10 20.15
CA ILE A 114 8.42 19.34 21.17
C ILE A 114 6.92 19.52 20.92
N PRO A 115 6.14 18.42 20.83
CA PRO A 115 4.69 18.50 20.74
C PRO A 115 4.10 19.32 21.91
N LEU A 116 3.24 20.31 21.62
CA LEU A 116 2.70 21.24 22.60
C LEU A 116 1.88 20.55 23.71
N ASP A 117 1.29 19.39 23.44
CA ASP A 117 0.61 18.54 24.43
C ASP A 117 1.59 17.96 25.46
N ILE A 118 2.77 17.53 25.01
CA ILE A 118 3.86 17.06 25.88
C ILE A 118 4.43 18.23 26.70
N GLU A 119 4.62 19.41 26.10
CA GLU A 119 5.07 20.61 26.81
C GLU A 119 4.08 21.04 27.90
N GLN A 120 2.78 21.03 27.61
CA GLN A 120 1.73 21.34 28.58
C GLN A 120 1.73 20.34 29.74
N HIS A 121 1.86 19.04 29.45
CA HIS A 121 1.95 18.00 30.46
C HIS A 121 3.20 18.14 31.35
N LEU A 122 4.37 18.39 30.76
CA LEU A 122 5.61 18.63 31.50
C LEU A 122 5.52 19.89 32.37
N SER A 123 4.96 20.97 31.83
CA SER A 123 4.78 22.23 32.56
C SER A 123 3.88 22.06 33.79
N LEU A 124 2.77 21.32 33.64
CA LEU A 124 1.88 21.00 34.76
C LEU A 124 2.55 20.09 35.80
N ALA A 125 3.30 19.08 35.37
CA ALA A 125 4.04 18.20 36.25
C ALA A 125 5.10 18.96 37.07
N LEU A 126 5.88 19.83 36.42
CA LEU A 126 6.88 20.68 37.06
C LEU A 126 6.25 21.66 38.05
N GLN A 127 5.13 22.30 37.68
CA GLN A 127 4.41 23.17 38.61
C GLN A 127 3.91 22.42 39.84
N ASN A 128 3.45 21.18 39.69
CA ASN A 128 2.99 20.37 40.81
C ASN A 128 4.13 19.98 41.75
N ILE A 129 5.29 19.60 41.20
CA ILE A 129 6.50 19.29 41.98
C ILE A 129 6.99 20.53 42.73
N LEU A 130 7.12 21.67 42.05
CA LEU A 130 7.55 22.93 42.67
C LEU A 130 6.57 23.46 43.73
N LYS A 131 5.26 23.20 43.56
CA LYS A 131 4.25 23.52 44.57
C LYS A 131 4.31 22.57 45.76
N GLN A 132 4.68 21.31 45.56
CA GLN A 132 4.88 20.35 46.65
C GLN A 132 6.12 20.69 47.47
N ASP A 133 7.25 21.06 46.83
CA ASP A 133 8.46 21.49 47.53
C ASP A 133 8.21 22.74 48.39
N LYS A 134 7.53 23.76 47.87
CA LYS A 134 7.18 24.96 48.64
C LYS A 134 6.27 24.67 49.85
N LYS A 135 5.46 23.61 49.77
CA LYS A 135 4.57 23.20 50.86
C LYS A 135 5.32 22.48 51.97
N ASN A 136 6.35 21.72 51.62
CA ASN A 136 7.22 21.03 52.58
C ASN A 136 8.15 22.02 53.31
N ASP A 137 8.72 23.02 52.61
CA ASP A 137 9.56 24.05 53.24
C ASP A 137 8.80 24.95 54.24
N SER A 138 7.47 25.03 54.11
CA SER A 138 6.61 25.84 54.98
C SER A 138 6.21 25.13 56.29
N GLN A 139 6.55 23.85 56.46
CA GLN A 139 6.20 23.06 57.65
C GLN A 139 7.38 22.86 58.63
N ASP A 140 8.60 23.19 58.22
CA ASP A 140 9.81 22.99 59.05
C ASP A 140 10.23 24.24 59.85
N THR A 141 9.42 25.29 59.90
CA THR A 141 9.67 26.49 60.72
C THR A 141 8.63 26.70 61.84
N ASN A 142 8.46 25.70 62.70
CA ASN A 142 7.77 25.86 64.00
C ASN A 142 8.63 25.32 65.14
#